data_AF-A0A674JU94-F1
#
_entry.id   AF-A0A674JU94-F1
#
_cell.length_a   1.000
_cell.length_b   1.000
_cell.length_c   1.000
_cell.angle_alpha   90.00
_cell.angle_beta   90.00
_cell.angle_gamma   90.00
#
_symmetry.space_group_name_H-M   'P 1'
#
loop_
_entity.id
_entity.type
_entity.pdbx_description
1 polymer ?
#
loop_
_entity_poly.entity_id
_entity_poly.type
_entity_poly.pdbx_seq_one_letter_code
_entity_poly.pdbx_strand_id
1 'polypeptide(L)'
;MYSLPPPLQNIVVMKWKGKDLFDLVCRALGLRETWFFGLQYTIKGMYTWLKMDKKVLDQEIPKEDPVSFRFLAKFYPEKVEEELLQEITQHLFFLQVKKQILDEEIYCSPEATVLLASYAVQAKYGDYDPNFHEPGFLAQEELLPKRVSISHKRKIGWNLLVFPSVITVVLSRDEAKMNYLKIAQDLEMYGVNYFPIQNKSDTDLLLGVDAKGIHVYSINNRFSPNKSFEWSGIRNISYSEKELTIKPLDKKAEVFKFFSSQLKVNKLILQLCIGNHDLFMRRRKVDSIEIQQMKAQAREEKHHSLSFQMETQRLAREKQLREEAERAKEELERRLFQMEDEARQANEALVSIAVVCECHLALGEVKIY
;
A
#
# COMPACT_ATOMS: atom_id res chain seq x y z
N MET A 1 8.29 13.74 -4.63
CA MET A 1 7.88 15.11 -4.98
C MET A 1 8.03 15.24 -6.48
N TYR A 2 6.94 15.41 -7.23
CA TYR A 2 7.01 15.65 -8.67
C TYR A 2 7.05 17.16 -8.90
N SER A 3 8.09 17.66 -9.56
CA SER A 3 8.22 19.04 -10.02
C SER A 3 7.89 19.14 -11.51
N LEU A 4 7.19 20.21 -11.91
CA LEU A 4 6.85 20.51 -13.30
C LEU A 4 8.07 21.07 -14.06
N PRO A 5 8.17 20.87 -15.39
CA PRO A 5 9.28 21.36 -16.20
C PRO A 5 9.32 22.90 -16.36
N PRO A 6 10.52 23.52 -16.50
CA PRO A 6 10.75 24.97 -16.35
C PRO A 6 10.02 25.93 -17.30
N PRO A 7 9.83 25.66 -18.61
CA PRO A 7 9.30 26.68 -19.52
C PRO A 7 7.79 26.94 -19.38
N LEU A 8 7.06 26.10 -18.64
CA LEU A 8 5.63 26.29 -18.32
C LEU A 8 5.42 27.07 -17.01
N GLN A 9 6.49 27.39 -16.28
CA GLN A 9 6.46 27.77 -14.86
C GLN A 9 6.11 29.26 -14.62
N ASN A 10 6.40 30.16 -15.58
CA ASN A 10 6.42 31.61 -15.27
C ASN A 10 5.35 32.50 -15.93
N ILE A 11 4.66 32.08 -17.00
CA ILE A 11 3.71 32.97 -17.71
C ILE A 11 2.24 32.60 -17.44
N VAL A 12 1.98 31.36 -17.03
CA VAL A 12 0.63 30.79 -16.99
C VAL A 12 0.04 30.74 -15.57
N VAL A 13 0.89 30.69 -14.53
CA VAL A 13 0.51 30.65 -13.10
C VAL A 13 -0.17 31.94 -12.61
N MET A 14 0.00 33.06 -13.32
CA MET A 14 -0.44 34.39 -12.87
C MET A 14 -1.97 34.62 -12.92
N LYS A 15 -2.74 33.80 -13.67
CA LYS A 15 -4.20 33.95 -13.82
C LYS A 15 -5.02 32.72 -13.42
N TRP A 16 -4.37 31.61 -13.13
CA TRP A 16 -5.03 30.34 -12.89
C TRP A 16 -5.79 30.31 -11.56
N LYS A 17 -6.95 29.66 -11.58
CA LYS A 17 -7.64 29.20 -10.38
C LYS A 17 -6.92 27.98 -9.82
N GLY A 18 -7.12 27.71 -8.53
CA GLY A 18 -6.60 26.49 -7.91
C GLY A 18 -7.05 25.23 -8.64
N LYS A 19 -8.28 25.24 -9.19
CA LYS A 19 -8.81 24.17 -10.03
C LYS A 19 -7.97 23.92 -11.28
N ASP A 20 -7.54 24.96 -11.99
CA ASP A 20 -6.77 24.80 -13.23
C ASP A 20 -5.42 24.13 -12.98
N LEU A 21 -4.74 24.55 -11.90
CA LEU A 21 -3.49 23.95 -11.46
C LEU A 21 -3.69 22.49 -11.01
N PHE A 22 -4.74 22.22 -10.24
CA PHE A 22 -5.06 20.87 -9.78
C PHE A 22 -5.40 19.93 -10.95
N ASP A 23 -6.27 20.37 -11.87
CA ASP A 23 -6.67 19.59 -13.04
C ASP A 23 -5.47 19.33 -13.96
N LEU A 24 -4.48 20.24 -14.06
CA LEU A 24 -3.22 19.99 -14.76
C LEU A 24 -2.44 18.82 -14.14
N VAL A 25 -2.28 18.82 -12.81
CA VAL A 25 -1.55 17.75 -12.09
C VAL A 25 -2.27 16.42 -12.26
N CYS A 26 -3.60 16.39 -12.12
CA CYS A 26 -4.39 15.17 -12.31
C CYS A 26 -4.26 14.61 -13.74
N ARG A 27 -4.31 15.47 -14.77
CA ARG A 27 -4.09 15.04 -16.16
C ARG A 27 -2.69 14.49 -16.39
N ALA A 28 -1.66 15.15 -15.84
CA ALA A 28 -0.27 14.68 -15.97
C ALA A 28 -0.05 13.31 -15.32
N LEU A 29 -0.79 13.00 -14.26
CA LEU A 29 -0.74 11.70 -13.56
C LEU A 29 -1.70 10.65 -14.13
N GLY A 30 -2.58 11.00 -15.08
CA GLY A 30 -3.66 10.10 -15.53
C GLY A 30 -4.71 9.80 -14.45
N LEU A 31 -4.85 10.68 -13.46
CA LEU A 31 -5.73 10.50 -12.30
C LEU A 31 -7.14 11.02 -12.60
N ARG A 32 -8.14 10.14 -12.50
CA ARG A 32 -9.57 10.45 -12.64
C ARG A 32 -10.30 10.51 -11.29
N GLU A 33 -9.82 9.78 -10.28
CA GLU A 33 -10.38 9.76 -8.93
C GLU A 33 -9.98 11.00 -8.11
N THR A 34 -10.21 12.19 -8.68
CA THR A 34 -9.67 13.44 -8.18
C THR A 34 -10.29 13.89 -6.85
N TRP A 35 -11.47 13.36 -6.49
CA TRP A 35 -12.23 13.75 -5.31
C TRP A 35 -11.55 13.42 -3.97
N PHE A 36 -10.55 12.54 -3.97
CA PHE A 36 -9.76 12.27 -2.78
C PHE A 36 -8.64 13.28 -2.51
N PHE A 37 -8.19 14.00 -3.55
CA PHE A 37 -6.91 14.71 -3.50
C PHE A 37 -7.05 16.22 -3.40
N GLY A 38 -5.96 16.86 -2.98
CA GLY A 38 -5.81 18.31 -3.01
C GLY A 38 -4.34 18.72 -3.11
N LEU A 39 -4.13 20.02 -3.34
CA LEU A 39 -2.81 20.63 -3.27
C LEU A 39 -2.65 21.33 -1.92
N GLN A 40 -1.57 21.02 -1.21
CA GLN A 40 -1.24 21.63 0.06
C GLN A 40 0.05 22.44 -0.07
N TYR A 41 0.08 23.60 0.57
CA TYR A 41 1.25 24.49 0.64
C TYR A 41 1.39 25.02 2.07
N THR A 42 2.55 25.58 2.38
CA THR A 42 2.84 26.10 3.73
C THR A 42 2.76 27.62 3.70
N ILE A 43 2.03 28.22 4.64
CA ILE A 43 1.99 29.68 4.82
C ILE A 43 2.35 29.97 6.27
N LYS A 44 3.44 30.72 6.51
CA LYS A 44 3.89 31.09 7.87
C LYS A 44 3.97 29.88 8.82
N GLY A 45 4.50 28.76 8.32
CA GLY A 45 4.62 27.50 9.07
C GLY A 45 3.32 26.68 9.20
N MET A 46 2.18 27.15 8.68
CA MET A 46 0.91 26.41 8.72
C MET A 46 0.61 25.73 7.39
N TYR A 47 0.24 24.45 7.43
CA TYR A 47 -0.23 23.73 6.25
C TYR A 47 -1.63 24.19 5.84
N THR A 48 -1.77 24.59 4.58
CA THR A 48 -3.00 25.12 4.00
C THR A 48 -3.32 24.41 2.69
N TRP A 49 -4.60 24.09 2.48
CA TRP A 49 -5.06 23.50 1.23
C TRP A 49 -5.44 24.59 0.22
N LEU A 50 -5.01 24.41 -1.03
CA LEU A 50 -5.37 25.28 -2.14
C LEU A 50 -6.89 25.22 -2.38
N LYS A 51 -7.50 26.39 -2.47
CA LYS A 51 -8.92 26.55 -2.79
C LYS A 51 -9.10 26.53 -4.29
N MET A 52 -9.97 25.64 -4.76
CA MET A 52 -10.17 25.38 -6.18
C MET A 52 -10.86 26.55 -6.90
N ASP A 53 -11.74 27.27 -6.21
CA ASP A 53 -12.55 28.37 -6.72
C ASP A 53 -11.81 29.72 -6.80
N LYS A 54 -10.69 29.85 -6.07
CA LYS A 54 -9.89 31.09 -5.99
C LYS A 54 -8.68 31.05 -6.91
N LYS A 55 -8.23 32.22 -7.36
CA LYS A 55 -6.95 32.34 -8.07
C LYS A 55 -5.80 31.86 -7.17
N VAL A 56 -4.79 31.25 -7.77
CA VAL A 56 -3.61 30.75 -7.06
C VAL A 56 -2.89 31.90 -6.34
N LEU A 57 -2.69 33.03 -7.03
CA LEU A 57 -2.02 34.20 -6.46
C LEU A 57 -2.78 34.89 -5.31
N ASP A 58 -4.10 34.74 -5.26
CA ASP A 58 -4.95 35.41 -4.24
C ASP A 58 -4.97 34.64 -2.90
N GLN A 59 -4.16 33.59 -2.77
CA GLN A 59 -4.18 32.67 -1.64
C GLN A 59 -2.96 32.77 -0.73
N GLU A 60 -2.28 33.91 -0.69
CA GLU A 60 -1.15 34.18 0.22
C GLU A 60 -0.03 33.11 0.13
N ILE A 61 0.14 32.54 -1.06
CA ILE A 61 1.17 31.51 -1.31
C ILE A 61 2.55 32.14 -1.17
N PRO A 62 3.52 31.48 -0.50
CA PRO A 62 4.88 31.99 -0.43
C PRO A 62 5.43 32.30 -1.82
N LYS A 63 6.07 33.46 -1.94
CA LYS A 63 6.72 33.90 -3.19
C LYS A 63 8.12 33.28 -3.32
N GLU A 64 8.23 31.99 -3.02
CA GLU A 64 9.44 31.21 -3.23
C GLU A 64 9.47 30.73 -4.68
N ASP A 65 10.65 30.70 -5.29
CA ASP A 65 10.85 30.18 -6.65
C ASP A 65 11.78 28.95 -6.60
N PRO A 66 11.29 27.73 -6.92
CA PRO A 66 9.93 27.40 -7.33
C PRO A 66 8.93 27.33 -6.16
N VAL A 67 7.67 27.71 -6.42
CA VAL A 67 6.58 27.49 -5.45
C VAL A 67 6.35 25.99 -5.27
N SER A 68 6.45 25.52 -4.02
CA SER A 68 6.28 24.10 -3.70
C SER A 68 4.85 23.76 -3.27
N PHE A 69 4.22 22.84 -3.98
CA PHE A 69 2.93 22.23 -3.62
C PHE A 69 3.10 20.74 -3.35
N ARG A 70 2.42 20.23 -2.34
CA ARG A 70 2.28 18.81 -2.05
C ARG A 70 0.93 18.33 -2.55
N PHE A 71 0.93 17.44 -3.55
CA PHE A 71 -0.26 16.72 -3.98
C PHE A 71 -0.51 15.55 -3.03
N LEU A 72 -1.58 15.61 -2.25
CA LEU A 72 -1.85 14.69 -1.14
C LEU A 72 -3.32 14.27 -1.15
N ALA A 73 -3.59 13.05 -0.68
CA ALA A 73 -4.94 12.63 -0.33
C ALA A 73 -5.42 13.48 0.86
N LYS A 74 -6.53 14.18 0.65
CA LYS A 74 -7.20 15.04 1.63
C LYS A 74 -8.38 14.33 2.29
N PHE A 75 -9.06 13.46 1.54
CA PHE A 75 -10.19 12.66 1.99
C PHE A 75 -9.89 11.19 1.76
N TYR A 76 -10.26 10.35 2.72
CA TYR A 76 -9.97 8.93 2.70
C TYR A 76 -11.24 8.13 2.33
N PRO A 77 -11.10 6.97 1.67
CA PRO A 77 -12.22 6.06 1.42
C PRO A 77 -12.77 5.48 2.75
N GLU A 78 -14.05 5.11 2.76
CA GLU A 78 -14.62 4.25 3.80
C GLU A 78 -14.14 2.80 3.66
N LYS A 79 -13.91 2.34 2.41
CA LYS A 79 -13.33 1.03 2.09
C LYS A 79 -12.37 1.12 0.92
N VAL A 80 -11.08 0.87 1.17
CA VAL A 80 -10.03 1.04 0.16
C VAL A 80 -10.22 0.17 -1.09
N GLU A 81 -10.65 -1.10 -0.91
CA GLU A 81 -10.79 -2.06 -2.01
C GLU A 81 -12.00 -1.79 -2.91
N GLU A 82 -13.05 -1.16 -2.37
CA GLU A 82 -14.27 -0.85 -3.13
C GLU A 82 -14.21 0.52 -3.82
N GLU A 83 -13.40 1.44 -3.29
CA GLU A 83 -13.38 2.85 -3.70
C GLU A 83 -12.13 3.28 -4.46
N LEU A 84 -10.98 2.63 -4.29
CA LEU A 84 -9.74 3.00 -4.99
C LEU A 84 -9.60 2.17 -6.28
N LEU A 85 -10.05 2.73 -7.39
CA LEU A 85 -10.23 2.00 -8.65
C LEU A 85 -8.96 1.94 -9.50
N GLN A 86 -8.23 3.05 -9.64
CA GLN A 86 -7.05 3.14 -10.48
C GLN A 86 -5.78 2.77 -9.71
N GLU A 87 -4.85 2.08 -10.37
CA GLU A 87 -3.52 1.76 -9.81
C GLU A 87 -2.76 3.00 -9.33
N ILE A 88 -2.83 4.10 -10.08
CA ILE A 88 -2.20 5.37 -9.66
C ILE A 88 -2.79 5.91 -8.36
N THR A 89 -4.10 5.82 -8.17
CA THR A 89 -4.78 6.24 -6.94
C THR A 89 -4.33 5.38 -5.77
N GLN A 90 -4.35 4.06 -5.94
CA GLN A 90 -3.88 3.10 -4.93
C GLN A 90 -2.42 3.35 -4.55
N HIS A 91 -1.56 3.60 -5.54
CA HIS A 91 -0.15 3.91 -5.33
C HIS A 91 0.06 5.19 -4.52
N LEU A 92 -0.66 6.26 -4.84
CA LEU A 92 -0.57 7.53 -4.13
C LEU A 92 -1.05 7.41 -2.68
N PHE A 93 -2.16 6.71 -2.44
CA PHE A 93 -2.64 6.41 -1.08
C PHE A 93 -1.63 5.56 -0.30
N PHE A 94 -1.09 4.50 -0.92
CA PHE A 94 -0.07 3.65 -0.31
C PHE A 94 1.14 4.44 0.14
N LEU A 95 1.69 5.30 -0.73
CA LEU A 95 2.86 6.12 -0.39
C LEU A 95 2.58 7.08 0.76
N GLN A 96 1.41 7.73 0.75
CA GLN A 96 1.02 8.66 1.80
C GLN A 96 0.84 7.95 3.14
N VAL A 97 0.03 6.89 3.19
CA VAL A 97 -0.26 6.15 4.42
C VAL A 97 1.01 5.51 4.98
N LYS A 98 1.86 4.94 4.12
CA LYS A 98 3.17 4.41 4.52
C LYS A 98 4.02 5.49 5.19
N LYS A 99 4.08 6.68 4.59
CA LYS A 99 4.81 7.81 5.17
C LYS A 99 4.24 8.21 6.53
N GLN A 100 2.93 8.30 6.67
CA GLN A 100 2.28 8.68 7.93
C GLN A 100 2.51 7.67 9.05
N ILE A 101 2.59 6.37 8.73
CA ILE A 101 2.94 5.33 9.70
C ILE A 101 4.41 5.44 10.11
N LEU A 102 5.32 5.64 9.16
CA LEU A 102 6.76 5.79 9.44
C LEU A 102 7.09 7.06 10.24
N ASP A 103 6.40 8.15 9.93
CA ASP A 103 6.52 9.44 10.63
C ASP A 103 5.79 9.45 12.00
N GLU A 104 5.17 8.32 12.40
CA GLU A 104 4.40 8.15 13.65
C GLU A 104 3.18 9.09 13.78
N GLU A 105 2.66 9.59 12.65
CA GLU A 105 1.38 10.30 12.59
C GLU A 105 0.20 9.34 12.82
N ILE A 106 0.30 8.13 12.27
CA ILE A 106 -0.62 7.02 12.49
C ILE A 106 0.09 5.99 13.38
N TYR A 107 -0.47 5.71 14.55
CA TYR A 107 0.04 4.64 15.39
C TYR A 107 -0.22 3.27 14.75
N CYS A 108 0.78 2.41 14.83
CA CYS A 108 0.69 1.01 14.41
C CYS A 108 1.37 0.12 15.46
N SER A 109 0.77 -1.03 15.80
CA SER A 109 1.40 -1.99 16.71
C SER A 109 2.68 -2.57 16.08
N PRO A 110 3.64 -3.07 16.89
CA PRO A 110 4.84 -3.71 16.35
C PRO A 110 4.51 -4.84 15.37
N GLU A 111 3.56 -5.70 15.71
CA GLU A 111 3.15 -6.86 14.91
C GLU A 111 2.60 -6.43 13.54
N ALA A 112 1.68 -5.46 13.54
CA ALA A 112 1.12 -4.91 12.31
C ALA A 112 2.18 -4.16 11.50
N THR A 113 3.12 -3.48 12.15
CA THR A 113 4.22 -2.79 11.47
C THR A 113 5.10 -3.77 10.68
N VAL A 114 5.43 -4.93 11.25
CA VAL A 114 6.23 -5.95 10.55
C VAL A 114 5.50 -6.46 9.30
N LEU A 115 4.21 -6.73 9.43
CA LEU A 115 3.38 -7.17 8.30
C LEU A 115 3.25 -6.09 7.22
N LEU A 116 3.06 -4.83 7.61
CA LEU A 116 3.05 -3.70 6.67
C LEU A 116 4.41 -3.53 5.98
N ALA A 117 5.51 -3.74 6.69
CA ALA A 117 6.85 -3.68 6.12
C ALA A 117 7.06 -4.76 5.06
N SER A 118 6.57 -5.99 5.26
CA SER A 118 6.69 -7.05 4.24
C SER A 118 5.92 -6.71 2.96
N TYR A 119 4.69 -6.19 3.07
CA TYR A 119 3.95 -5.69 1.91
C TYR A 119 4.63 -4.50 1.23
N ALA A 120 5.26 -3.60 2.00
CA ALA A 120 5.99 -2.47 1.42
C ALA A 120 7.24 -2.92 0.64
N VAL A 121 7.94 -3.96 1.13
CA VAL A 121 9.07 -4.59 0.42
C VAL A 121 8.57 -5.26 -0.87
N GLN A 122 7.51 -6.07 -0.81
CA GLN A 122 6.90 -6.70 -1.98
C GLN A 122 6.45 -5.66 -3.02
N ALA A 123 5.83 -4.56 -2.59
CA ALA A 123 5.39 -3.49 -3.48
C ALA A 123 6.55 -2.77 -4.20
N LYS A 124 7.74 -2.71 -3.57
CA LYS A 124 8.93 -2.03 -4.11
C LYS A 124 9.78 -2.96 -4.98
N TYR A 125 10.09 -4.14 -4.46
CA TYR A 125 11.06 -5.06 -5.06
C TYR A 125 10.39 -6.16 -5.90
N GLY A 126 9.15 -6.54 -5.57
CA GLY A 126 8.50 -7.73 -6.11
C GLY A 126 8.92 -8.98 -5.34
N ASP A 127 8.75 -10.14 -5.97
CA ASP A 127 9.06 -11.44 -5.36
C ASP A 127 10.53 -11.55 -4.95
N TYR A 128 10.79 -12.23 -3.83
CA TYR A 128 12.14 -12.48 -3.35
C TYR A 128 12.87 -13.49 -4.24
N ASP A 129 13.85 -13.01 -5.00
CA ASP A 129 14.85 -13.84 -5.67
C ASP A 129 16.19 -13.88 -4.89
N PRO A 130 16.64 -15.05 -4.40
CA PRO A 130 17.92 -15.16 -3.67
C PRO A 130 19.15 -14.83 -4.51
N ASN A 131 19.06 -14.83 -5.85
CA ASN A 131 20.17 -14.46 -6.73
C ASN A 131 20.37 -12.95 -6.85
N PHE A 132 19.33 -12.15 -6.59
CA PHE A 132 19.38 -10.69 -6.67
C PHE A 132 19.29 -10.02 -5.29
N HIS A 133 18.69 -10.68 -4.30
CA HIS A 133 18.47 -10.14 -2.97
C HIS A 133 19.46 -10.69 -1.95
N GLU A 134 20.69 -10.17 -2.03
CA GLU A 134 21.78 -10.51 -1.11
C GLU A 134 21.47 -10.08 0.34
N PRO A 135 22.05 -10.75 1.35
CA PRO A 135 21.90 -10.35 2.75
C PRO A 135 22.23 -8.86 2.97
N GLY A 136 21.26 -8.11 3.48
CA GLY A 136 21.43 -6.67 3.75
C GLY A 136 20.93 -5.74 2.64
N PHE A 137 20.31 -6.25 1.57
CA PHE A 137 19.74 -5.40 0.50
C PHE A 137 18.68 -4.38 0.98
N LEU A 138 18.08 -4.60 2.16
CA LEU A 138 17.14 -3.68 2.80
C LEU A 138 17.80 -2.70 3.78
N ALA A 139 19.12 -2.71 3.95
CA ALA A 139 19.79 -1.95 5.02
C ALA A 139 19.59 -0.43 4.94
N GLN A 140 19.33 0.10 3.75
CA GLN A 140 19.09 1.52 3.51
C GLN A 140 17.59 1.90 3.55
N GLU A 141 16.68 0.94 3.69
CA GLU A 141 15.24 1.20 3.68
C GLU A 141 14.74 1.62 5.06
N GLU A 142 13.94 2.69 5.06
CA GLU A 142 13.13 3.04 6.23
C GLU A 142 11.80 2.26 6.20
N LEU A 143 11.82 1.09 6.84
CA LEU A 143 10.68 0.16 6.86
C LEU A 143 9.88 0.21 8.16
N LEU A 144 10.46 0.74 9.24
CA LEU A 144 9.87 0.68 10.57
C LEU A 144 9.87 2.07 11.22
N PRO A 145 8.81 2.44 11.96
CA PRO A 145 8.82 3.62 12.82
C PRO A 145 9.96 3.55 13.83
N LYS A 146 10.44 4.72 14.26
CA LYS A 146 11.61 4.84 15.16
C LYS A 146 11.39 4.09 16.48
N ARG A 147 10.18 4.16 17.05
CA ARG A 147 9.80 3.43 18.27
C ARG A 147 10.00 1.91 18.15
N VAL A 148 9.53 1.34 17.04
CA VAL A 148 9.61 -0.12 16.80
C VAL A 148 11.06 -0.51 16.48
N SER A 149 11.77 0.32 15.71
CA SER A 149 13.18 0.12 15.38
C SER A 149 14.05 -0.03 16.62
N ILE A 150 13.90 0.83 17.63
CA ILE A 150 14.77 0.83 18.82
C ILE A 150 14.55 -0.43 19.69
N SER A 151 13.29 -0.85 19.85
CA SER A 151 12.93 -1.95 20.74
C SER A 151 13.20 -3.34 20.14
N HIS A 152 13.15 -3.48 18.82
CA HIS A 152 13.21 -4.78 18.16
C HIS A 152 14.47 -4.97 17.28
N LYS A 153 15.26 -3.93 16.94
CA LYS A 153 16.57 -4.08 16.24
C LYS A 153 17.56 -5.02 16.93
N ARG A 154 17.44 -5.23 18.25
CA ARG A 154 18.41 -5.98 19.06
C ARG A 154 18.03 -7.43 19.37
N LYS A 155 16.78 -7.87 19.07
CA LYS A 155 16.27 -9.19 19.50
C LYS A 155 15.93 -10.16 18.38
N ILE A 156 15.73 -9.69 17.15
CA ILE A 156 15.22 -10.54 16.07
C ILE A 156 16.05 -10.27 14.83
N GLY A 157 16.61 -11.33 14.22
CA GLY A 157 17.21 -11.27 12.90
C GLY A 157 16.15 -10.86 11.88
N TRP A 158 16.00 -9.56 11.65
CA TRP A 158 14.94 -8.95 10.82
C TRP A 158 14.87 -9.47 9.40
N ASN A 159 16.02 -9.79 8.81
CA ASN A 159 16.11 -10.44 7.51
C ASN A 159 15.35 -11.78 7.47
N LEU A 160 15.12 -12.42 8.62
CA LEU A 160 14.50 -13.74 8.75
C LEU A 160 12.98 -13.69 9.03
N LEU A 161 12.41 -12.56 9.48
CA LEU A 161 10.97 -12.43 9.77
C LEU A 161 10.17 -11.75 8.66
N VAL A 162 10.78 -10.81 7.94
CA VAL A 162 10.07 -10.03 6.90
C VAL A 162 9.76 -10.89 5.67
N PHE A 163 10.51 -11.98 5.45
CA PHE A 163 10.48 -12.73 4.20
C PHE A 163 9.64 -14.04 4.23
N PRO A 164 9.81 -14.98 5.18
CA PRO A 164 9.35 -16.35 4.91
C PRO A 164 7.85 -16.62 5.07
N SER A 165 7.12 -15.85 5.89
CA SER A 165 5.72 -16.18 6.20
C SER A 165 4.67 -15.49 5.31
N VAL A 166 5.04 -14.42 4.58
CA VAL A 166 4.10 -13.65 3.73
C VAL A 166 4.44 -13.78 2.23
N ILE A 167 5.68 -14.14 1.86
CA ILE A 167 6.17 -14.21 0.46
C ILE A 167 6.03 -15.64 -0.14
N THR A 168 5.40 -16.58 0.56
CA THR A 168 5.04 -17.88 -0.05
C THR A 168 3.95 -17.75 -1.12
N VAL A 169 3.28 -16.59 -1.19
CA VAL A 169 2.26 -16.27 -2.20
C VAL A 169 2.84 -15.25 -3.16
N VAL A 170 2.92 -15.62 -4.45
CA VAL A 170 3.25 -14.69 -5.55
C VAL A 170 2.17 -13.60 -5.57
N LEU A 171 2.57 -12.38 -5.21
CA LEU A 171 1.70 -11.21 -5.13
C LEU A 171 2.20 -10.14 -6.09
N SER A 172 1.32 -9.60 -6.91
CA SER A 172 1.69 -8.44 -7.74
C SER A 172 2.01 -7.22 -6.85
N ARG A 173 2.76 -6.26 -7.41
CA ARG A 173 3.11 -5.03 -6.68
C ARG A 173 1.88 -4.23 -6.28
N ASP A 174 0.83 -4.24 -7.10
CA ASP A 174 -0.42 -3.50 -6.82
C ASP A 174 -1.29 -4.22 -5.80
N GLU A 175 -1.35 -5.55 -5.81
CA GLU A 175 -1.97 -6.31 -4.72
C GLU A 175 -1.25 -6.10 -3.39
N ALA A 176 0.07 -6.02 -3.39
CA ALA A 176 0.83 -5.71 -2.18
C ALA A 176 0.48 -4.32 -1.62
N LYS A 177 0.36 -3.30 -2.48
CA LYS A 177 -0.10 -1.95 -2.08
C LYS A 177 -1.53 -1.99 -1.54
N MET A 178 -2.44 -2.72 -2.19
CA MET A 178 -3.82 -2.85 -1.75
C MET A 178 -3.92 -3.58 -0.40
N ASN A 179 -3.19 -4.68 -0.21
CA ASN A 179 -3.16 -5.41 1.06
C ASN A 179 -2.56 -4.57 2.20
N TYR A 180 -1.54 -3.76 1.91
CA TYR A 180 -1.02 -2.77 2.85
C TYR A 180 -2.13 -1.81 3.30
N LEU A 181 -2.86 -1.24 2.34
CA LEU A 181 -3.95 -0.30 2.62
C LEU A 181 -5.11 -0.95 3.36
N LYS A 182 -5.43 -2.21 3.05
CA LYS A 182 -6.50 -2.98 3.71
C LYS A 182 -6.25 -3.18 5.19
N ILE A 183 -4.99 -3.37 5.59
CA ILE A 183 -4.59 -3.46 7.00
C ILE A 183 -4.56 -2.06 7.62
N ALA A 184 -3.97 -1.09 6.92
CA ALA A 184 -3.81 0.26 7.45
C ALA A 184 -5.15 0.98 7.69
N GLN A 185 -6.19 0.70 6.91
CA GLN A 185 -7.51 1.33 7.08
C GLN A 185 -8.19 1.00 8.41
N ASP A 186 -7.81 -0.11 9.03
CA ASP A 186 -8.38 -0.58 10.30
C ASP A 186 -7.67 0.02 11.52
N LEU A 187 -6.56 0.76 11.33
CA LEU A 187 -5.86 1.46 12.40
C LEU A 187 -6.72 2.63 12.92
N GLU A 188 -6.75 2.84 14.23
CA GLU A 188 -7.68 3.78 14.89
C GLU A 188 -7.47 5.24 14.47
N MET A 189 -6.24 5.58 14.07
CA MET A 189 -5.85 6.94 13.67
C MET A 189 -5.88 7.14 12.14
N TYR A 190 -6.21 6.10 11.37
CA TYR A 190 -6.21 6.16 9.91
C TYR A 190 -7.24 7.16 9.39
N GLY A 191 -6.80 8.09 8.54
CA GLY A 191 -7.68 9.06 7.90
C GLY A 191 -8.28 10.12 8.83
N VAL A 192 -7.89 10.15 10.12
CA VAL A 192 -8.43 11.09 11.10
C VAL A 192 -7.63 12.40 11.10
N ASN A 193 -8.31 13.51 10.86
CA ASN A 193 -7.72 14.85 10.99
C ASN A 193 -8.00 15.39 12.39
N TYR A 194 -6.94 15.56 13.19
CA TYR A 194 -7.04 15.98 14.59
C TYR A 194 -6.88 17.50 14.79
N PHE A 195 -7.73 18.10 15.62
CA PHE A 195 -7.72 19.52 15.97
C PHE A 195 -7.86 19.72 17.47
N PRO A 196 -6.93 20.45 18.14
CA PRO A 196 -7.11 20.86 19.53
C PRO A 196 -8.33 21.79 19.66
N ILE A 197 -9.22 21.48 20.59
CA ILE A 197 -10.44 22.23 20.87
C ILE A 197 -10.68 22.34 22.38
N GLN A 198 -11.54 23.28 22.78
CA GLN A 198 -12.01 23.43 24.16
C GLN A 198 -13.54 23.32 24.21
N ASN A 199 -14.08 22.72 25.26
CA ASN A 199 -15.52 22.75 25.52
C ASN A 199 -15.91 24.07 26.24
N LYS A 200 -17.20 24.21 26.60
CA LYS A 200 -17.69 25.39 27.37
C LYS A 200 -17.14 25.48 28.80
N SER A 201 -16.53 24.41 29.30
CA SER A 201 -15.94 24.31 30.63
C SER A 201 -14.41 24.45 30.57
N ASP A 202 -13.88 25.00 29.48
CA ASP A 202 -12.44 25.20 29.21
C ASP A 202 -11.59 23.93 29.35
N THR A 203 -12.20 22.76 29.14
CA THR A 203 -11.47 21.48 29.11
C THR A 203 -10.85 21.27 27.75
N ASP A 204 -9.55 21.03 27.72
CA ASP A 204 -8.80 20.71 26.50
C ASP A 204 -9.17 19.31 25.99
N LEU A 205 -9.59 19.27 24.73
CA LEU A 205 -10.04 18.08 24.02
C LEU A 205 -9.44 18.05 22.61
N LEU A 206 -9.60 16.93 21.93
CA LEU A 206 -9.20 16.77 20.55
C LEU A 206 -10.40 16.40 19.69
N LEU A 207 -10.60 17.13 18.60
CA LEU A 207 -11.61 16.84 17.59
C LEU A 207 -10.96 16.02 16.47
N GLY A 208 -11.52 14.86 16.13
CA GLY A 208 -11.17 14.12 14.92
C GLY A 208 -12.26 14.30 13.85
N VAL A 209 -11.85 14.48 12.60
CA VAL A 209 -12.75 14.48 11.44
C VAL A 209 -12.24 13.45 10.43
N ASP A 210 -13.09 12.51 10.05
CA ASP A 210 -12.75 11.42 9.11
C ASP A 210 -13.91 11.13 8.14
N ALA A 211 -13.78 10.02 7.39
CA ALA A 211 -14.79 9.60 6.42
C ALA A 211 -16.12 9.13 7.05
N LYS A 212 -16.13 8.75 8.33
CA LYS A 212 -17.28 8.20 9.06
C LYS A 212 -18.04 9.26 9.85
N GLY A 213 -17.34 10.27 10.37
CA GLY A 213 -17.98 11.34 11.13
C GLY A 213 -17.03 12.33 11.79
N ILE A 214 -17.52 12.86 12.91
CA ILE A 214 -16.79 13.76 13.80
C ILE A 214 -16.69 13.10 15.16
N HIS A 215 -15.50 13.12 15.72
CA HIS A 215 -15.15 12.40 16.93
C HIS A 215 -14.51 13.36 17.94
N VAL A 216 -14.79 13.15 19.22
CA VAL A 216 -14.24 13.94 20.33
C VAL A 216 -13.47 13.01 21.23
N TYR A 217 -12.20 13.35 21.47
CA TYR A 217 -11.26 12.56 22.23
C TYR A 217 -10.73 13.36 23.42
N SER A 218 -10.32 12.67 24.47
CA SER A 218 -9.43 13.23 25.48
C SER A 218 -8.08 13.60 24.86
N ILE A 219 -7.45 14.69 25.32
CA ILE A 219 -6.17 15.16 24.77
C ILE A 219 -5.05 14.11 24.83
N ASN A 220 -5.11 13.21 25.80
CA ASN A 220 -4.12 12.14 26.04
C ASN A 220 -4.47 10.79 25.37
N ASN A 221 -5.62 10.67 24.69
CA ASN A 221 -6.05 9.41 24.08
C ASN A 221 -6.64 9.65 22.68
N ARG A 222 -5.83 9.40 21.63
CA ARG A 222 -6.27 9.53 20.22
C ARG A 222 -6.92 8.27 19.64
N PHE A 223 -6.94 7.17 20.38
CA PHE A 223 -7.41 5.86 19.89
C PHE A 223 -8.92 5.70 20.03
N SER A 224 -9.46 6.08 21.18
CA SER A 224 -10.87 5.84 21.51
C SER A 224 -11.60 7.15 21.73
N PRO A 225 -12.57 7.52 20.88
CA PRO A 225 -13.33 8.73 21.06
C PRO A 225 -14.31 8.60 22.24
N ASN A 226 -14.40 9.65 23.04
CA ASN A 226 -15.35 9.79 24.13
C ASN A 226 -16.77 10.03 23.61
N LYS A 227 -16.89 10.69 22.44
CA LYS A 227 -18.17 10.98 21.78
C LYS A 227 -17.98 11.01 20.27
N SER A 228 -18.93 10.44 19.53
CA SER A 228 -18.90 10.37 18.07
C SER A 228 -20.23 10.86 17.48
N PHE A 229 -20.14 11.58 16.36
CA PHE A 229 -21.26 12.06 15.56
C PHE A 229 -21.09 11.52 14.15
N GLU A 230 -21.89 10.53 13.78
CA GLU A 230 -21.91 10.01 12.40
C GLU A 230 -22.50 11.03 11.43
N TRP A 231 -22.01 11.04 10.19
CA TRP A 231 -22.51 11.96 9.16
C TRP A 231 -24.03 11.86 8.95
N SER A 232 -24.61 10.65 9.04
CA SER A 232 -26.07 10.39 8.97
C SER A 232 -26.86 11.12 10.06
N GLY A 233 -26.26 11.35 11.22
CA GLY A 233 -26.88 11.93 12.40
C GLY A 233 -26.68 13.43 12.54
N ILE A 234 -25.98 14.09 11.61
CA ILE A 234 -25.66 15.52 11.67
C ILE A 234 -26.59 16.30 10.73
N ARG A 235 -27.28 17.32 11.26
CA ARG A 235 -28.13 18.21 10.46
C ARG A 235 -27.38 19.40 9.89
N ASN A 236 -26.54 20.01 10.72
CA ASN A 236 -25.86 21.25 10.36
C ASN A 236 -24.59 21.43 11.19
N ILE A 237 -23.54 21.93 10.53
CA ILE A 237 -22.29 22.35 11.16
C ILE A 237 -22.09 23.82 10.81
N SER A 238 -21.85 24.64 11.81
CA SER A 238 -21.66 26.10 11.63
C SER A 238 -20.65 26.61 12.63
N TYR A 239 -19.97 27.70 12.32
CA TYR A 239 -19.11 28.39 13.27
C TYR A 239 -19.44 29.89 13.31
N SER A 240 -19.18 30.51 14.46
CA SER A 240 -19.19 31.95 14.67
C SER A 240 -17.93 32.31 15.44
N GLU A 241 -17.04 33.08 14.82
CA GLU A 241 -15.72 33.40 15.36
C GLU A 241 -14.93 32.14 15.78
N LYS A 242 -14.73 31.94 17.09
CA LYS A 242 -14.04 30.78 17.66
C LYS A 242 -14.97 29.63 18.03
N GLU A 243 -16.28 29.87 18.17
CA GLU A 243 -17.26 28.83 18.51
C GLU A 243 -17.66 28.04 17.24
N LEU A 244 -17.59 26.71 17.30
CA LEU A 244 -18.14 25.80 16.31
C LEU A 244 -19.27 24.99 16.95
N THR A 245 -20.36 24.83 16.21
CA THR A 245 -21.61 24.20 16.64
C THR A 245 -21.97 23.06 15.70
N ILE A 246 -22.20 21.87 16.26
CA ILE A 246 -22.73 20.69 15.59
C ILE A 246 -24.17 20.47 16.08
N LYS A 247 -25.12 20.57 15.14
CA LYS A 247 -26.54 20.32 15.41
C LYS A 247 -26.90 18.91 14.94
N PRO A 248 -27.34 18.01 15.83
CA PRO A 248 -27.83 16.70 15.43
C PRO A 248 -29.09 16.78 14.56
N LEU A 249 -29.38 15.70 13.84
CA LEU A 249 -30.62 15.52 13.09
C LEU A 249 -31.83 15.35 14.00
N ASP A 250 -31.67 14.61 15.10
CA ASP A 250 -32.66 14.56 16.16
C ASP A 250 -32.74 15.91 16.87
N LYS A 251 -33.91 16.57 16.77
CA LYS A 251 -34.18 17.86 17.40
C LYS A 251 -34.20 17.80 18.93
N LYS A 252 -34.33 16.61 19.52
CA LYS A 252 -34.28 16.41 20.98
C LYS A 252 -32.85 16.24 21.49
N ALA A 253 -31.91 15.88 20.63
CA ALA A 253 -30.52 15.70 21.01
C ALA A 253 -29.84 17.05 21.25
N GLU A 254 -28.94 17.08 22.24
CA GLU A 254 -28.24 18.29 22.64
C GLU A 254 -27.30 18.79 21.54
N VAL A 255 -27.31 20.10 21.31
CA VAL A 255 -26.39 20.77 20.38
C VAL A 255 -24.98 20.78 20.96
N PHE A 256 -24.04 20.21 20.24
CA PHE A 256 -22.65 20.18 20.68
C PHE A 256 -21.91 21.44 20.25
N LYS A 257 -21.20 22.06 21.18
CA LYS A 257 -20.44 23.30 20.95
C LYS A 257 -19.02 23.17 21.48
N PHE A 258 -18.06 23.66 20.72
CA PHE A 258 -16.66 23.72 21.12
C PHE A 258 -15.99 24.97 20.54
N PHE A 259 -14.81 25.29 21.05
CA PHE A 259 -14.03 26.46 20.69
C PHE A 259 -12.68 26.03 20.15
N SER A 260 -12.21 26.68 19.09
CA SER A 260 -10.84 26.52 18.61
C SER A 260 -10.01 27.76 18.91
N SER A 261 -8.69 27.61 18.83
CA SER A 261 -7.75 28.71 19.10
C SER A 261 -7.89 29.89 18.14
N GLN A 262 -8.26 29.63 16.87
CA GLN A 262 -8.28 30.62 15.80
C GLN A 262 -9.40 30.39 14.78
N LEU A 263 -9.97 31.48 14.25
CA LEU A 263 -10.97 31.46 13.16
C LEU A 263 -10.53 30.63 11.94
N LYS A 264 -9.23 30.67 11.59
CA LYS A 264 -8.69 29.91 10.45
C LYS A 264 -8.82 28.39 10.65
N VAL A 265 -8.70 27.92 11.89
CA VAL A 265 -8.89 26.50 12.26
C VAL A 265 -10.34 26.08 12.07
N ASN A 266 -11.30 26.88 12.55
CA ASN A 266 -12.74 26.62 12.32
C ASN A 266 -13.09 26.56 10.83
N LYS A 267 -12.51 27.45 10.01
CA LYS A 267 -12.67 27.40 8.55
C LYS A 267 -12.15 26.09 7.98
N LEU A 268 -10.98 25.62 8.40
CA LEU A 268 -10.41 24.35 7.94
C LEU A 268 -11.26 23.15 8.37
N ILE A 269 -11.67 23.08 9.65
CA ILE A 269 -12.54 22.03 10.17
C ILE A 269 -13.83 21.96 9.36
N LEU A 270 -14.51 23.09 9.14
CA LEU A 270 -15.75 23.11 8.35
C LEU A 270 -15.53 22.63 6.92
N GLN A 271 -14.43 23.01 6.27
CA GLN A 271 -14.12 22.56 4.92
C GLN A 271 -13.86 21.06 4.83
N LEU A 272 -13.23 20.47 5.85
CA LEU A 272 -13.06 19.01 5.94
C LEU A 272 -14.40 18.31 6.22
N CYS A 273 -15.25 18.90 7.07
CA CYS A 273 -16.57 18.34 7.34
C CYS A 273 -17.45 18.33 6.09
N ILE A 274 -17.48 19.44 5.33
CA ILE A 274 -18.23 19.54 4.07
C ILE A 274 -17.75 18.47 3.08
N GLY A 275 -16.44 18.38 2.84
CA GLY A 275 -15.91 17.42 1.87
C GLY A 275 -16.10 15.95 2.27
N ASN A 276 -15.91 15.61 3.55
CA ASN A 276 -16.18 14.24 4.02
C ASN A 276 -17.67 13.91 3.96
N HIS A 277 -18.55 14.83 4.35
CA HIS A 277 -20.00 14.65 4.25
C HIS A 277 -20.47 14.51 2.79
N ASP A 278 -19.92 15.30 1.86
CA ASP A 278 -20.24 15.20 0.44
C ASP A 278 -19.87 13.81 -0.14
N LEU A 279 -18.70 13.29 0.23
CA LEU A 279 -18.28 11.93 -0.15
C LEU A 279 -19.14 10.86 0.52
N PHE A 280 -19.45 11.01 1.81
CA PHE A 280 -20.36 10.14 2.55
C PHE A 280 -21.74 10.05 1.86
N MET A 281 -22.29 11.18 1.42
CA MET A 281 -23.54 11.24 0.68
C MET A 281 -23.42 10.64 -0.72
N ARG A 282 -22.29 10.81 -1.39
CA ARG A 282 -22.01 10.21 -2.70
C ARG A 282 -22.02 8.69 -2.64
N ARG A 283 -21.39 8.09 -1.62
CA ARG A 283 -21.33 6.63 -1.40
C ARG A 283 -22.71 5.98 -1.21
N ARG A 284 -23.70 6.77 -0.76
CA ARG A 284 -25.08 6.32 -0.50
C ARG A 284 -26.04 6.55 -1.67
N LYS A 285 -25.54 7.12 -2.77
CA LYS A 285 -26.26 7.27 -4.02
C LYS A 285 -25.80 6.21 -5.00
N VAL A 286 -26.61 5.97 -6.02
CA VAL A 286 -26.20 5.13 -7.15
C VAL A 286 -24.99 5.78 -7.81
N ASP A 287 -23.97 4.97 -8.12
CA ASP A 287 -22.78 5.42 -8.83
C ASP A 287 -23.16 6.14 -10.12
N SER A 288 -22.53 7.29 -10.37
CA SER A 288 -22.61 7.97 -11.66
C SER A 288 -22.09 7.08 -12.79
N ILE A 289 -22.57 7.28 -14.02
CA ILE A 289 -22.12 6.53 -15.22
C ILE A 289 -20.58 6.50 -15.32
N GLU A 290 -19.92 7.62 -15.04
CA GLU A 290 -18.46 7.69 -15.05
C GLU A 290 -17.80 6.71 -14.07
N ILE A 291 -18.27 6.65 -12.81
CA ILE A 291 -17.78 5.69 -11.81
C ILE A 291 -18.10 4.26 -12.23
N GLN A 292 -19.29 4.00 -12.80
CA GLN A 292 -19.63 2.65 -13.28
C GLN A 292 -18.68 2.19 -14.38
N GLN A 293 -18.34 3.07 -15.32
CA GLN A 293 -17.35 2.81 -16.36
C GLN A 293 -15.95 2.58 -15.77
N MET A 294 -15.53 3.40 -14.80
CA MET A 294 -14.25 3.20 -14.11
C MET A 294 -14.20 1.86 -13.37
N LYS A 295 -15.28 1.46 -12.70
CA LYS A 295 -15.39 0.15 -12.03
C LYS A 295 -15.36 -1.00 -13.03
N ALA A 296 -16.03 -0.87 -14.19
CA ALA A 296 -15.98 -1.88 -15.24
C ALA A 296 -14.55 -2.03 -15.78
N GLN A 297 -13.89 -0.91 -16.10
CA GLN A 297 -12.50 -0.89 -16.56
C GLN A 297 -11.56 -1.52 -15.53
N ALA A 298 -11.64 -1.15 -14.26
CA ALA A 298 -10.80 -1.72 -13.20
C ALA A 298 -11.02 -3.24 -13.02
N ARG A 299 -12.26 -3.73 -13.21
CA ARG A 299 -12.55 -5.17 -13.18
C ARG A 299 -11.95 -5.92 -14.37
N GLU A 300 -12.04 -5.33 -15.57
CA GLU A 300 -11.42 -5.89 -16.78
C GLU A 300 -9.90 -5.93 -16.65
N GLU A 301 -9.27 -4.84 -16.19
CA GLU A 301 -7.82 -4.76 -15.93
C GLU A 301 -7.38 -5.82 -14.90
N LYS A 302 -8.13 -5.98 -13.79
CA LYS A 302 -7.88 -7.02 -12.79
C LYS A 302 -8.03 -8.43 -13.36
N HIS A 303 -9.05 -8.67 -14.18
CA HIS A 303 -9.26 -9.96 -14.84
C HIS A 303 -8.12 -10.29 -15.82
N HIS A 304 -7.68 -9.31 -16.61
CA HIS A 304 -6.54 -9.45 -17.52
C HIS A 304 -5.25 -9.74 -16.77
N SER A 305 -4.98 -8.99 -15.69
CA SER A 305 -3.80 -9.21 -14.83
C SER A 305 -3.80 -10.61 -14.21
N LEU A 306 -4.94 -11.06 -13.67
CA LEU A 306 -5.10 -12.40 -13.12
C LEU A 306 -4.89 -13.50 -14.18
N SER A 307 -5.47 -13.33 -15.37
CA SER A 307 -5.30 -14.27 -16.49
C SER A 307 -3.82 -14.37 -16.89
N PHE A 308 -3.14 -13.23 -17.01
CA PHE A 308 -1.72 -13.18 -17.35
C PHE A 308 -0.86 -13.86 -16.27
N GLN A 309 -1.18 -13.65 -14.99
CA GLN A 309 -0.48 -14.30 -13.88
C GLN A 309 -0.69 -15.83 -13.90
N MET A 310 -1.91 -16.30 -14.13
CA MET A 310 -2.22 -17.73 -14.26
C MET A 310 -1.46 -18.38 -15.42
N GLU A 311 -1.40 -17.70 -16.57
CA GLU A 311 -0.66 -18.17 -17.74
C GLU A 311 0.85 -18.24 -17.47
N THR A 312 1.41 -17.19 -16.86
CA THR A 312 2.82 -17.14 -16.46
C THR A 312 3.15 -18.28 -15.48
N GLN A 313 2.28 -18.52 -14.50
CA GLN A 313 2.46 -19.61 -13.54
C GLN A 313 2.33 -20.99 -14.20
N ARG A 314 1.46 -21.15 -15.21
CA ARG A 314 1.34 -22.37 -15.99
C ARG A 314 2.63 -22.66 -16.77
N LEU A 315 3.15 -21.66 -17.47
CA LEU A 315 4.42 -21.77 -18.22
C LEU A 315 5.60 -22.07 -17.30
N ALA A 316 5.67 -21.44 -16.13
CA ALA A 316 6.70 -21.71 -15.14
C ALA A 316 6.65 -23.17 -14.65
N ARG A 317 5.45 -23.70 -14.35
CA ARG A 317 5.26 -25.10 -13.95
C ARG A 317 5.64 -26.08 -15.07
N GLU A 318 5.25 -25.79 -16.30
CA GLU A 318 5.60 -26.62 -17.46
C GLU A 318 7.12 -26.67 -17.68
N LYS A 319 7.79 -25.51 -17.57
CA LYS A 319 9.26 -25.44 -17.64
C LYS A 319 9.92 -26.24 -16.53
N GLN A 320 9.45 -26.12 -15.29
CA GLN A 320 9.99 -26.88 -14.16
C GLN A 320 9.84 -28.39 -14.36
N LEU A 321 8.66 -28.87 -14.77
CA LEU A 321 8.42 -30.28 -15.07
C LEU A 321 9.32 -30.79 -16.18
N ARG A 322 9.58 -29.98 -17.21
CA ARG A 322 10.49 -30.34 -18.30
C ARG A 322 11.94 -30.47 -17.82
N GLU A 323 12.42 -29.52 -17.01
CA GLU A 323 13.76 -29.58 -16.43
C GLU A 323 13.94 -30.79 -15.50
N GLU A 324 12.92 -31.12 -14.69
CA GLU A 324 12.92 -32.31 -13.83
C GLU A 324 12.94 -33.60 -14.65
N ALA A 325 12.14 -33.68 -15.73
CA ALA A 325 12.13 -34.83 -16.63
C ALA A 325 13.46 -34.99 -17.37
N GLU A 326 14.11 -33.90 -17.78
CA GLU A 326 15.42 -33.93 -18.43
C GLU A 326 16.51 -34.43 -17.47
N ARG A 327 16.53 -33.93 -16.22
CA ARG A 327 17.45 -34.44 -15.18
C ARG A 327 17.22 -35.92 -14.87
N ALA A 328 15.96 -36.34 -14.75
CA ALA A 328 15.63 -37.74 -14.49
C ALA A 328 16.06 -38.64 -15.67
N LYS A 329 15.90 -38.16 -16.90
CA LYS A 329 16.38 -38.85 -18.10
C LYS A 329 17.90 -38.99 -18.10
N GLU A 330 18.64 -37.90 -17.85
CA GLU A 330 20.11 -37.94 -17.75
C GLU A 330 20.58 -38.93 -16.68
N GLU A 331 19.89 -38.99 -15.53
CA GLU A 331 20.20 -39.94 -14.47
C GLU A 331 19.94 -41.40 -14.89
N LEU A 332 18.83 -41.67 -15.58
CA LEU A 332 18.52 -42.99 -16.12
C LEU A 332 19.53 -43.41 -17.18
N GLU A 333 19.93 -42.52 -18.09
CA GLU A 333 20.96 -42.79 -19.11
C GLU A 333 22.32 -43.14 -18.47
N ARG A 334 22.71 -42.42 -17.40
CA ARG A 334 23.93 -42.76 -16.65
C ARG A 334 23.86 -44.14 -15.99
N ARG A 335 22.72 -44.48 -15.39
CA ARG A 335 22.52 -45.81 -14.78
C ARG A 335 22.51 -46.92 -15.82
N LEU A 336 21.90 -46.69 -16.98
CA LEU A 336 21.91 -47.64 -18.08
C LEU A 336 23.33 -47.91 -18.57
N PHE A 337 24.13 -46.86 -18.77
CA PHE A 337 25.53 -46.99 -19.16
C PHE A 337 26.35 -47.81 -18.13
N GLN A 338 26.14 -47.57 -16.83
CA GLN A 338 26.79 -48.35 -15.78
C GLN A 338 26.39 -49.82 -15.83
N MET A 339 25.10 -50.14 -15.96
CA MET A 339 24.65 -51.53 -16.07
C MET A 339 25.14 -52.22 -17.33
N GLU A 340 25.22 -51.51 -18.47
CA GLU A 340 25.77 -52.06 -19.72
C GLU A 340 27.26 -52.40 -19.58
N ASP A 341 28.03 -51.56 -18.89
CA ASP A 341 29.45 -51.83 -18.62
C ASP A 341 29.63 -53.02 -17.66
N GLU A 342 28.86 -53.07 -16.57
CA GLU A 342 28.85 -54.20 -15.63
C GLU A 342 28.47 -55.52 -16.32
N ALA A 343 27.44 -55.50 -17.17
CA ALA A 343 27.03 -56.67 -17.95
C ALA A 343 28.12 -57.13 -18.93
N ARG A 344 28.83 -56.18 -19.56
CA ARG A 344 29.95 -56.49 -20.45
C ARG A 344 31.11 -57.15 -19.69
N GLN A 345 31.51 -56.57 -18.57
CA GLN A 345 32.56 -57.12 -17.71
C GLN A 345 32.20 -58.52 -17.19
N ALA A 346 30.95 -58.72 -16.77
CA ALA A 346 30.45 -60.03 -16.33
C ALA A 346 30.49 -61.06 -17.48
N ASN A 347 30.10 -60.67 -18.69
CA ASN A 347 30.14 -61.53 -19.86
C ASN A 347 31.59 -61.89 -20.25
N GLU A 348 32.51 -60.93 -20.24
CA GLU A 348 33.94 -61.18 -20.48
C GLU A 348 34.53 -62.15 -19.44
N ALA A 349 34.19 -61.98 -18.17
CA ALA A 349 34.59 -62.90 -17.10
C ALA A 349 34.03 -64.33 -17.32
N LEU A 350 32.76 -64.45 -17.70
CA LEU A 350 32.15 -65.75 -18.02
C LEU A 350 32.83 -66.43 -19.21
N VAL A 351 33.14 -65.70 -20.28
CA VAL A 351 33.87 -66.23 -21.43
C VAL A 351 35.27 -66.67 -21.03
N SER A 352 35.99 -65.88 -20.23
CA SER A 352 37.30 -66.25 -19.73
C SER A 352 37.26 -67.53 -18.88
N ILE A 353 36.25 -67.67 -18.00
CA ILE A 353 36.06 -68.88 -17.19
C ILE A 353 35.77 -70.09 -18.10
N ALA A 354 34.90 -69.93 -19.11
CA ALA A 354 34.59 -71.00 -20.05
C ALA A 354 35.84 -71.50 -20.80
N VAL A 355 36.69 -70.58 -21.29
CA VAL A 355 37.96 -70.93 -21.94
C VAL A 355 38.90 -71.67 -20.99
N VAL A 356 39.02 -71.23 -19.74
CA VAL A 356 39.85 -71.91 -18.73
C VAL A 356 39.33 -73.32 -18.43
N CYS A 357 38.01 -73.50 -18.33
CA CYS A 357 37.38 -74.80 -18.15
C CYS A 357 37.62 -75.73 -19.35
N GLU A 358 37.48 -75.23 -20.59
CA GLU A 358 37.79 -75.99 -21.81
C GLU A 358 39.27 -76.40 -21.87
N CYS A 359 40.20 -75.51 -21.49
CA CYS A 359 41.62 -75.85 -21.40
C CYS A 359 41.89 -76.95 -20.35
N HIS A 360 41.27 -76.87 -19.17
CA HIS A 360 41.41 -77.92 -18.14
C HIS A 360 40.81 -79.27 -18.59
N LEU A 361 39.70 -79.25 -19.33
CA LEU A 361 39.12 -80.45 -19.94
C LEU A 361 40.03 -81.04 -21.02
N ALA A 362 40.65 -80.20 -21.86
CA ALA A 362 41.55 -80.64 -22.94
C ALA A 362 42.91 -81.16 -22.42
N LEU A 363 43.39 -80.65 -21.28
CA LEU A 363 44.62 -81.11 -20.62
C LEU A 363 44.41 -82.37 -19.76
N GLY A 364 43.17 -82.86 -19.61
CA GLY A 364 42.86 -84.09 -18.88
C GLY A 364 42.96 -83.96 -17.35
N GLU A 365 42.98 -82.74 -16.82
CA GLU A 365 43.14 -82.48 -15.37
C GLU A 365 41.81 -82.48 -14.60
N VAL A 366 40.66 -82.59 -15.27
CA VAL A 366 39.34 -82.67 -14.61
C VAL A 366 38.94 -84.14 -14.42
N LYS A 367 39.14 -84.66 -13.20
CA LYS A 367 38.41 -85.84 -12.73
C LYS A 367 36.99 -85.43 -12.36
N ILE A 368 36.03 -85.78 -13.20
CA ILE A 368 34.60 -85.75 -12.84
C ILE A 368 34.40 -86.85 -11.77
N TYR A 369 34.02 -86.44 -10.56
CA TYR A 369 33.46 -87.32 -9.52
C TYR A 369 31.99 -87.01 -9.32
#